data_AF-L8LNJ8-F1
#
_entry.id   AF-L8LNJ8-F1
#
_cell.length_a   1.000
_cell.length_b   1.000
_cell.length_c   1.000
_cell.angle_alpha   90.00
_cell.angle_beta   90.00
_cell.angle_gamma   90.00
#
_symmetry.space_group_name_H-M   'P 1'
#
loop_
_entity.id
_entity.type
_entity.pdbx_description
1 polymer ?
#
loop_
_entity_poly.entity_id
_entity_poly.type
_entity_poly.pdbx_seq_one_letter_code
_entity_poly.pdbx_strand_id
1 'polypeptide(L)'
;MTCNREYESQIQQAFEDLNTLKVDVAYPFLLEVYRDYSQGLLNCSEFLQIIRLIESYVLRRAICGIPTNAQNKTFATLSREINKKNYLTSVQSALVNKSSYQRFPRDDEFLRELLVKDIYSFRNCYYLLQKLENSDRTKELVKAKEYTIKHIIPQNPQLSPVWMTELGPLAEEIRNKYLHTLGNLTLTGYNSEYSDRSFAEKRDLKNGFANSPLNLNRGLAKCQVWNESAIKKRAEELGAIAVKVWSYPLEPR
;
A
#
# COMPACT_ATOMS: atom_id res chain seq x y z
N MET A 1 3.74 7.77 31.30
CA MET A 1 3.44 6.33 31.07
C MET A 1 4.52 5.79 30.16
N THR A 2 5.12 4.63 30.47
CA THR A 2 6.17 4.04 29.63
C THR A 2 5.52 3.02 28.70
N CYS A 3 5.72 3.14 27.38
CA CYS A 3 5.35 2.06 26.47
C CYS A 3 6.15 0.80 26.79
N ASN A 4 5.59 -0.36 26.47
CA ASN A 4 6.42 -1.56 26.36
C ASN A 4 7.31 -1.47 25.10
N ARG A 5 8.38 -2.27 25.06
CA ARG A 5 9.33 -2.27 23.92
C ARG A 5 8.66 -2.57 22.57
N GLU A 6 7.56 -3.31 22.59
CA GLU A 6 6.83 -3.65 21.37
C GLU A 6 6.16 -2.42 20.75
N TYR A 7 5.43 -1.63 21.55
CA TYR A 7 4.83 -0.38 21.09
C TYR A 7 5.88 0.63 20.65
N GLU A 8 7.01 0.73 21.35
CA GLU A 8 8.12 1.62 20.95
C GLU A 8 8.63 1.27 19.55
N SER A 9 8.85 -0.02 19.28
CA SER A 9 9.26 -0.49 17.96
C SER A 9 8.20 -0.22 16.89
N GLN A 10 6.91 -0.44 17.19
CA GLN A 10 5.82 -0.16 16.25
C GLN A 10 5.66 1.33 15.93
N ILE A 11 5.83 2.20 16.93
CA ILE A 11 5.79 3.67 16.77
C ILE A 11 6.98 4.12 15.92
N GLN A 12 8.19 3.61 16.20
CA GLN A 12 9.36 3.91 15.38
C GLN A 12 9.12 3.52 13.92
N GLN A 13 8.63 2.30 13.68
CA GLN A 13 8.31 1.85 12.33
C GLN A 13 7.23 2.73 11.66
N ALA A 14 6.24 3.20 12.42
CA ALA A 14 5.20 4.08 11.89
C ALA A 14 5.77 5.44 11.46
N PHE A 15 6.72 6.01 12.21
CA PHE A 15 7.42 7.22 11.79
C PHE A 15 8.34 7.00 10.57
N GLU A 16 9.03 5.87 10.49
CA GLU A 16 9.81 5.49 9.30
C GLU A 16 8.93 5.36 8.04
N ASP A 17 7.72 4.82 8.21
CA ASP A 17 6.72 4.72 7.14
C ASP A 17 6.25 6.12 6.69
N LEU A 18 5.96 7.03 7.63
CA LEU A 18 5.61 8.42 7.30
C LEU A 18 6.75 9.17 6.58
N ASN A 19 8.00 8.97 7.03
CA ASN A 19 9.19 9.55 6.39
C ASN A 19 9.34 9.02 4.95
N THR A 20 9.11 7.72 4.75
CA THR A 20 9.17 7.10 3.43
C THR A 20 8.08 7.64 2.50
N LEU A 21 6.87 7.83 3.02
CA LEU A 21 5.73 8.42 2.30
C LEU A 21 5.89 9.94 2.07
N LYS A 22 6.85 10.58 2.77
CA LYS A 22 7.11 12.03 2.83
C LYS A 22 5.87 12.83 3.24
N VAL A 23 5.34 12.51 4.42
CA VAL A 23 4.19 13.22 5.01
C VAL A 23 4.63 14.45 5.82
N ASP A 24 5.58 15.23 5.29
CA ASP A 24 6.22 16.33 6.03
C ASP A 24 5.22 17.40 6.49
N VAL A 25 4.15 17.57 5.72
CA VAL A 25 3.05 18.50 5.98
C VAL A 25 2.23 18.18 7.24
N ALA A 26 2.29 16.94 7.73
CA ALA A 26 1.63 16.52 8.96
C ALA A 26 2.50 16.66 10.20
N TYR A 27 3.80 16.97 10.07
CA TYR A 27 4.72 17.02 11.22
C TYR A 27 4.32 18.03 12.30
N PRO A 28 3.85 19.25 12.00
CA PRO A 28 3.40 20.16 13.05
C PRO A 28 2.28 19.56 13.91
N PHE A 29 1.34 18.85 13.27
CA PHE A 29 0.27 18.14 13.97
C PHE A 29 0.82 16.96 14.79
N LEU A 30 1.67 16.13 14.18
CA LEU A 30 2.27 14.97 14.84
C LEU A 30 3.14 15.35 16.06
N LEU A 31 3.84 16.48 16.01
CA LEU A 31 4.62 17.00 17.14
C LEU A 31 3.72 17.40 18.31
N GLU A 32 2.56 18.00 18.03
CA GLU A 32 1.55 18.30 19.04
C GLU A 32 0.95 17.02 19.64
N VAL A 33 0.59 16.04 18.82
CA VAL A 33 0.11 14.73 19.29
C VAL A 33 1.17 14.05 20.16
N TYR A 34 2.45 14.09 19.77
CA TYR A 34 3.55 13.53 20.56
C TYR A 34 3.72 14.24 21.90
N ARG A 35 3.61 15.57 21.95
CA ARG A 35 3.62 16.33 23.21
C ARG A 35 2.45 15.94 24.10
N ASP A 36 1.25 15.79 23.54
CA ASP A 36 0.07 15.42 24.30
C ASP A 36 0.18 13.97 24.83
N TYR A 37 0.77 13.06 24.03
CA TYR A 37 1.17 11.72 24.46
C TYR A 37 2.20 11.75 25.61
N SER A 38 3.25 12.57 25.52
CA SER A 38 4.26 12.65 26.57
C SER A 38 3.73 13.24 27.88
N GLN A 39 2.67 14.06 27.80
CA GLN A 39 1.91 14.57 28.95
C GLN A 39 0.88 13.58 29.51
N GLY A 40 0.70 12.42 28.89
CA GLY A 40 -0.20 11.36 29.36
C GLY A 40 -1.66 11.53 28.94
N LEU A 41 -1.95 12.39 27.94
CA LEU A 41 -3.31 12.54 27.38
C LEU A 41 -3.68 11.42 26.39
N LEU A 42 -2.68 10.71 25.88
CA LEU A 42 -2.82 9.55 25.00
C LEU A 42 -2.03 8.40 25.60
N ASN A 43 -2.54 7.18 25.46
CA ASN A 43 -1.73 5.99 25.66
C ASN A 43 -0.97 5.59 24.37
N CYS A 44 -0.05 4.63 24.50
CA CYS A 44 0.78 4.13 23.40
C CYS A 44 -0.02 3.62 22.20
N SER A 45 -1.14 2.93 22.45
CA SER A 45 -1.98 2.38 21.40
C SER A 45 -2.72 3.48 20.65
N GLU A 46 -3.30 4.46 21.36
CA GLU A 46 -3.98 5.59 20.73
C GLU A 46 -3.01 6.44 19.90
N PHE A 47 -1.82 6.70 20.44
CA PHE A 47 -0.79 7.44 19.72
C PHE A 47 -0.38 6.73 18.42
N LEU A 48 -0.09 5.43 18.50
CA LEU A 48 0.21 4.63 17.32
C LEU A 48 -0.94 4.65 16.30
N GLN A 49 -2.19 4.51 16.76
CA GLN A 49 -3.38 4.54 15.90
C GLN A 49 -3.52 5.88 15.17
N ILE A 50 -3.22 7.01 15.82
CA ILE A 50 -3.24 8.33 15.17
C ILE A 50 -2.17 8.42 14.07
N ILE A 51 -0.95 7.91 14.31
CA ILE A 51 0.12 7.90 13.30
C ILE A 51 -0.31 7.06 12.09
N ARG A 52 -0.84 5.86 12.32
CA ARG A 52 -1.34 4.96 11.26
C ARG A 52 -2.54 5.54 10.50
N LEU A 53 -3.39 6.30 11.18
CA LEU A 53 -4.52 6.99 10.56
C LEU A 53 -4.06 8.08 9.57
N ILE A 54 -3.04 8.85 9.95
CA ILE A 54 -2.43 9.87 9.07
C ILE A 54 -1.77 9.21 7.86
N GLU A 55 -1.03 8.11 8.06
CA GLU A 55 -0.44 7.29 6.99
C GLU A 55 -1.51 6.83 5.99
N SER A 56 -2.61 6.24 6.51
CA SER A 56 -3.74 5.78 5.72
C SER A 56 -4.40 6.92 4.93
N TYR A 57 -4.69 8.04 5.59
CA TYR A 57 -5.29 9.22 4.96
C TYR A 57 -4.45 9.74 3.79
N VAL A 58 -3.13 9.83 3.96
CA VAL A 58 -2.25 10.37 2.93
C VAL A 58 -2.11 9.40 1.75
N LEU A 59 -1.91 8.11 2.03
CA LEU A 59 -1.76 7.13 0.94
C LEU A 59 -3.06 6.96 0.16
N ARG A 60 -4.21 6.84 0.83
CA ARG A 60 -5.52 6.71 0.17
C ARG A 60 -5.78 7.87 -0.78
N ARG A 61 -5.49 9.10 -0.34
CA ARG A 61 -5.59 10.30 -1.19
C ARG A 61 -4.65 10.23 -2.38
N ALA A 62 -3.42 9.77 -2.21
CA ALA A 62 -2.45 9.61 -3.30
C ALA A 62 -2.88 8.55 -4.33
N ILE A 63 -3.45 7.44 -3.88
CA ILE A 63 -4.01 6.40 -4.76
C ILE A 63 -5.21 6.95 -5.53
N CYS A 64 -6.14 7.63 -4.86
CA CYS A 64 -7.35 8.21 -5.47
C CYS A 64 -7.09 9.51 -6.26
N GLY A 65 -5.82 9.89 -6.49
CA GLY A 65 -5.45 11.05 -7.31
C GLY A 65 -5.85 12.40 -6.72
N ILE A 66 -6.09 12.48 -5.41
CA ILE A 66 -6.51 13.73 -4.75
C ILE A 66 -5.27 14.62 -4.53
N PRO A 67 -5.29 15.89 -5.02
CA PRO A 67 -4.14 16.79 -4.91
C PRO A 67 -3.64 17.03 -3.48
N THR A 68 -2.33 17.23 -3.34
CA THR A 68 -1.66 17.44 -2.05
C THR A 68 -1.84 18.85 -1.48
N ASN A 69 -2.24 19.83 -2.31
CA ASN A 69 -2.36 21.25 -1.93
C ASN A 69 -3.22 21.49 -0.68
N ALA A 70 -4.23 20.64 -0.48
CA ALA A 70 -5.14 20.73 0.65
C ALA A 70 -4.57 20.20 1.97
N GLN A 71 -3.50 19.41 1.93
CA GLN A 71 -2.95 18.73 3.11
C GLN A 71 -2.41 19.73 4.13
N ASN A 72 -1.69 20.76 3.67
CA ASN A 72 -1.16 21.82 4.53
C ASN A 72 -2.27 22.45 5.38
N LYS A 73 -3.36 22.88 4.72
CA LYS A 73 -4.51 23.48 5.42
C LYS A 73 -5.19 22.48 6.35
N THR A 74 -5.33 21.22 5.91
CA THR A 74 -5.97 20.17 6.70
C THR A 74 -5.23 19.92 8.01
N PHE A 75 -3.92 19.66 7.97
CA PHE A 75 -3.15 19.37 9.17
C PHE A 75 -2.91 20.62 10.04
N ALA A 76 -2.80 21.82 9.44
CA ALA A 76 -2.65 23.07 10.19
C ALA A 76 -3.89 23.47 11.01
N THR A 77 -5.09 22.99 10.64
CA THR A 77 -6.32 23.23 11.41
C THR A 77 -6.73 22.04 12.28
N LEU A 78 -6.23 20.84 11.98
CA LEU A 78 -6.66 19.60 12.63
C LEU A 78 -6.58 19.65 14.16
N SER A 79 -5.48 20.19 14.73
CA SER A 79 -5.32 20.35 16.17
C SER A 79 -6.47 21.10 16.85
N ARG A 80 -7.05 22.11 16.17
CA ARG A 80 -8.14 22.93 16.70
C ARG A 80 -9.50 22.22 16.68
N GLU A 81 -9.59 21.11 15.96
CA GLU A 81 -10.82 20.32 15.81
C GLU A 81 -10.88 19.16 16.81
N ILE A 82 -9.79 18.91 17.56
CA ILE A 82 -9.64 17.75 18.43
C ILE A 82 -10.15 18.06 19.84
N ASN A 83 -11.02 17.19 20.35
CA ASN A 83 -11.43 17.18 21.74
C ASN A 83 -10.49 16.27 22.54
N LYS A 84 -9.61 16.86 23.34
CA LYS A 84 -8.60 16.13 24.11
C LYS A 84 -9.18 15.13 25.13
N LYS A 85 -10.46 15.25 25.51
CA LYS A 85 -11.14 14.24 26.37
C LYS A 85 -11.45 12.94 25.63
N ASN A 86 -11.69 13.02 24.32
CA ASN A 86 -12.00 11.90 23.42
C ASN A 86 -11.01 11.93 22.24
N TYR A 87 -9.71 11.92 22.56
CA TYR A 87 -8.66 12.33 21.62
C TYR A 87 -8.70 11.52 20.32
N LEU A 88 -8.49 10.21 20.39
CA LEU A 88 -8.45 9.33 19.21
C LEU A 88 -9.72 9.45 18.36
N THR A 89 -10.89 9.34 18.99
CA THR A 89 -12.19 9.44 18.31
C THR A 89 -12.37 10.79 17.64
N SER A 90 -11.98 11.88 18.30
CA SER A 90 -12.10 13.22 17.70
C SER A 90 -11.16 13.42 16.50
N VAL A 91 -9.96 12.83 16.50
CA VAL A 91 -9.06 12.81 15.33
C VAL A 91 -9.70 12.03 14.18
N GLN A 92 -10.25 10.84 14.47
CA GLN A 92 -10.95 10.01 13.48
C GLN A 92 -12.13 10.77 12.86
N SER A 93 -13.02 11.33 13.69
CA SER A 93 -14.16 12.12 13.23
C SER A 93 -13.72 13.34 12.43
N ALA A 94 -12.68 14.07 12.86
CA ALA A 94 -12.20 15.25 12.15
C ALA A 94 -11.71 14.92 10.73
N LEU A 95 -11.03 13.78 10.52
CA LEU A 95 -10.57 13.34 9.20
C LEU A 95 -11.72 12.77 8.34
N VAL A 96 -12.61 11.98 8.93
CA VAL A 96 -13.79 11.41 8.23
C VAL A 96 -14.73 12.51 7.73
N ASN A 97 -14.92 13.56 8.53
CA ASN A 97 -15.82 14.66 8.20
C ASN A 97 -15.23 15.64 7.15
N LYS A 98 -13.97 15.44 6.72
CA LYS A 98 -13.43 16.23 5.60
C LYS A 98 -14.16 15.87 4.32
N SER A 99 -14.46 16.88 3.50
CA SER A 99 -15.20 16.72 2.25
C SER A 99 -14.41 17.20 1.03
N SER A 100 -14.93 16.93 -0.17
CA SER A 100 -14.38 17.40 -1.44
C SER A 100 -12.88 17.10 -1.58
N TYR A 101 -12.04 18.12 -1.75
CA TYR A 101 -10.60 18.00 -1.95
C TYR A 101 -9.81 17.68 -0.67
N GLN A 102 -10.44 17.74 0.52
CA GLN A 102 -9.87 17.31 1.81
C GLN A 102 -10.36 15.92 2.23
N ARG A 103 -11.26 15.29 1.47
CA ARG A 103 -11.90 14.04 1.90
C ARG A 103 -10.91 12.93 2.21
N PHE A 104 -11.32 12.04 3.10
CA PHE A 104 -10.69 10.75 3.35
C PHE A 104 -11.38 9.68 2.47
N PRO A 105 -10.71 9.11 1.45
CA PRO A 105 -11.33 8.10 0.61
C PRO A 105 -11.77 6.86 1.38
N ARG A 106 -13.04 6.48 1.21
CA ARG A 106 -13.63 5.25 1.76
C ARG A 106 -13.06 4.02 1.05
N ASP A 107 -13.33 2.84 1.60
CA ASP A 107 -12.77 1.56 1.13
C ASP A 107 -13.15 1.25 -0.32
N ASP A 108 -14.36 1.59 -0.74
CA ASP A 108 -14.86 1.39 -2.10
C ASP A 108 -14.13 2.29 -3.11
N GLU A 109 -14.01 3.59 -2.82
CA GLU A 109 -13.25 4.54 -3.66
C GLU A 109 -11.78 4.09 -3.73
N PHE A 110 -11.17 3.81 -2.58
CA PHE A 110 -9.77 3.42 -2.51
C PHE A 110 -9.47 2.14 -3.27
N LEU A 111 -10.27 1.09 -3.06
CA LEU A 111 -10.10 -0.19 -3.73
C LEU A 111 -10.27 -0.04 -5.24
N ARG A 112 -11.34 0.61 -5.69
CA ARG A 112 -11.62 0.80 -7.11
C ARG A 112 -10.47 1.51 -7.84
N GLU A 113 -9.94 2.58 -7.25
CA GLU A 113 -8.81 3.33 -7.83
C GLU A 113 -7.49 2.53 -7.76
N LEU A 114 -7.24 1.81 -6.66
CA LEU A 114 -6.04 1.00 -6.47
C LEU A 114 -5.87 -0.08 -7.56
N LEU A 115 -6.98 -0.73 -7.96
CA LEU A 115 -6.96 -1.83 -8.91
C LEU A 115 -6.58 -1.40 -10.33
N VAL A 116 -6.81 -0.14 -10.70
CA VAL A 116 -6.59 0.36 -12.07
C VAL A 116 -5.43 1.35 -12.17
N LYS A 117 -4.90 1.84 -11.05
CA LYS A 117 -3.80 2.81 -11.04
C LYS A 117 -2.54 2.22 -11.66
N ASP A 118 -1.80 3.06 -12.39
CA ASP A 118 -0.39 2.80 -12.71
C ASP A 118 0.42 2.87 -11.40
N ILE A 119 0.62 1.70 -10.80
CA ILE A 119 1.39 1.53 -9.56
C ILE A 119 2.89 1.57 -9.84
N TYR A 120 3.32 1.18 -11.04
CA TYR A 120 4.75 1.16 -11.37
C TYR A 120 5.34 2.58 -11.39
N SER A 121 4.65 3.51 -12.05
CA SER A 121 5.03 4.93 -12.13
C SER A 121 4.64 5.72 -10.88
N PHE A 122 3.90 5.09 -9.95
CA PHE A 122 3.52 5.72 -8.69
C PHE A 122 4.76 5.93 -7.82
N ARG A 123 4.98 7.18 -7.39
CA ARG A 123 6.12 7.56 -6.55
C ARG A 123 6.35 6.66 -5.33
N ASN A 124 5.27 6.15 -4.73
CA ASN A 124 5.34 5.31 -3.53
C ASN A 124 5.19 3.81 -3.85
N CYS A 125 5.51 3.37 -5.08
CA CYS A 125 5.42 1.98 -5.53
C CYS A 125 6.11 0.99 -4.58
N TYR A 126 7.41 1.19 -4.31
CA TYR A 126 8.17 0.34 -3.40
C TYR A 126 7.59 0.31 -1.98
N TYR A 127 7.14 1.45 -1.47
CA TYR A 127 6.52 1.53 -0.15
C TYR A 127 5.21 0.73 -0.10
N LEU A 128 4.35 0.87 -1.12
CA LEU A 128 3.11 0.11 -1.24
C LEU A 128 3.39 -1.40 -1.28
N LEU A 129 4.30 -1.85 -2.14
CA LEU A 129 4.66 -3.26 -2.25
C LEU A 129 5.29 -3.79 -0.96
N GLN A 130 6.13 -3.01 -0.28
CA GLN A 130 6.72 -3.38 1.01
C GLN A 130 5.66 -3.59 2.08
N LYS A 131 4.66 -2.71 2.16
CA LYS A 131 3.60 -2.80 3.16
C LYS A 131 2.67 -3.98 2.91
N LEU A 132 2.41 -4.31 1.64
CA LEU A 132 1.68 -5.54 1.29
C LEU A 132 2.49 -6.79 1.60
N GLU A 133 3.78 -6.83 1.22
CA GLU A 133 4.69 -7.94 1.52
C GLU A 133 4.78 -8.23 3.02
N ASN A 134 4.86 -7.18 3.83
CA ASN A 134 5.02 -7.30 5.27
C ASN A 134 3.72 -7.32 6.07
N SER A 135 2.55 -7.35 5.41
CA SER A 135 1.26 -7.21 6.08
C SER A 135 0.93 -8.29 7.12
N ASP A 136 1.46 -9.51 6.93
CA ASP A 136 1.33 -10.65 7.86
C ASP A 136 2.65 -11.01 8.57
N ARG A 137 3.70 -10.21 8.41
CA ARG A 137 5.03 -10.44 9.01
C ARG A 137 5.17 -9.63 10.30
N THR A 138 5.69 -10.26 11.35
CA THR A 138 5.91 -9.61 12.66
C THR A 138 7.38 -9.44 13.04
N LYS A 139 8.29 -10.21 12.43
CA LYS A 139 9.72 -10.23 12.79
C LYS A 139 10.63 -10.15 11.56
N GLU A 140 10.48 -11.08 10.63
CA GLU A 140 11.33 -11.19 9.43
C GLU A 140 10.80 -10.27 8.31
N LEU A 141 10.95 -8.96 8.51
CA LEU A 141 10.49 -7.95 7.56
C LEU A 141 11.38 -7.90 6.31
N VAL A 142 10.74 -7.82 5.15
CA VAL A 142 11.38 -7.68 3.84
C VAL A 142 11.50 -6.20 3.48
N LYS A 143 12.70 -5.77 3.09
CA LYS A 143 12.95 -4.43 2.57
C LYS A 143 12.77 -4.46 1.05
N ALA A 144 11.69 -3.89 0.53
CA ALA A 144 11.35 -4.01 -0.89
C ALA A 144 12.42 -3.41 -1.82
N LYS A 145 13.17 -2.40 -1.35
CA LYS A 145 14.27 -1.76 -2.11
C LYS A 145 15.48 -2.66 -2.34
N GLU A 146 15.60 -3.78 -1.62
CA GLU A 146 16.63 -4.80 -1.87
C GLU A 146 16.25 -5.74 -3.02
N TYR A 147 15.03 -5.59 -3.54
CA TYR A 147 14.49 -6.37 -4.66
C TYR A 147 14.23 -5.47 -5.86
N THR A 148 14.07 -6.11 -7.00
CA THR A 148 13.58 -5.46 -8.22
C THR A 148 12.08 -5.66 -8.36
N ILE A 149 11.40 -4.66 -8.91
CA ILE A 149 9.99 -4.80 -9.30
C ILE A 149 9.95 -5.56 -10.63
N LYS A 150 9.24 -6.69 -10.64
CA LYS A 150 8.99 -7.49 -11.84
C LYS A 150 7.57 -7.28 -12.35
N HIS A 151 7.45 -6.98 -13.64
CA HIS A 151 6.21 -7.16 -14.40
C HIS A 151 6.07 -8.63 -14.80
N ILE A 152 4.94 -9.23 -14.44
CA ILE A 152 4.68 -10.64 -14.74
C ILE A 152 4.48 -10.81 -16.26
N ILE A 153 3.54 -10.03 -16.83
CA ILE A 153 3.50 -9.76 -18.28
C ILE A 153 4.76 -8.96 -18.64
N PRO A 154 5.54 -9.37 -19.65
CA PRO A 154 6.71 -8.64 -20.12
C PRO A 154 6.42 -7.18 -20.51
N GLN A 155 7.36 -6.29 -20.20
CA GLN A 155 7.32 -4.92 -20.68
C GLN A 155 7.63 -4.80 -22.17
N ASN A 156 8.27 -5.82 -22.77
CA ASN A 156 8.54 -5.87 -24.19
C ASN A 156 7.25 -5.59 -24.99
N PRO A 157 7.24 -4.60 -25.90
CA PRO A 157 6.07 -4.32 -26.75
C PRO A 157 5.67 -5.51 -27.62
N GLN A 158 6.63 -6.31 -28.05
CA GLN A 158 6.39 -7.50 -28.86
C GLN A 158 6.24 -8.72 -27.94
N LEU A 159 4.99 -9.09 -27.67
CA LEU A 159 4.70 -10.30 -26.90
C LEU A 159 5.08 -11.56 -27.69
N SER A 160 5.64 -12.54 -26.99
CA SER A 160 5.90 -13.86 -27.59
C SER A 160 4.58 -14.56 -27.94
N PRO A 161 4.59 -15.54 -28.88
CA PRO A 161 3.40 -16.32 -29.21
C PRO A 161 2.76 -17.01 -28.00
N VAL A 162 3.57 -17.39 -27.01
CA VAL A 162 3.08 -18.00 -25.76
C VAL A 162 2.27 -16.98 -24.94
N TRP A 163 2.78 -15.75 -24.78
CA TRP A 163 2.05 -14.69 -24.10
C TRP A 163 0.77 -14.28 -24.83
N MET A 164 0.82 -14.20 -26.16
CA MET A 164 -0.39 -13.95 -26.98
C MET A 164 -1.44 -15.03 -26.77
N THR A 165 -1.03 -16.29 -26.68
CA THR A 165 -1.93 -17.43 -26.44
C THR A 165 -2.51 -17.42 -25.03
N GLU A 166 -1.68 -17.17 -24.00
CA GLU A 166 -2.13 -17.11 -22.60
C GLU A 166 -3.10 -15.95 -22.34
N LEU A 167 -2.82 -14.76 -22.90
CA LEU A 167 -3.68 -13.59 -22.73
C LEU A 167 -4.92 -13.65 -23.65
N GLY A 168 -4.87 -14.43 -24.72
CA GLY A 168 -5.97 -14.66 -25.65
C GLY A 168 -6.12 -13.55 -26.71
N PRO A 169 -7.27 -13.50 -27.41
CA PRO A 169 -7.47 -12.62 -28.57
C PRO A 169 -7.27 -11.12 -28.32
N LEU A 170 -7.46 -10.67 -27.07
CA LEU A 170 -7.32 -9.28 -26.65
C LEU A 170 -5.97 -9.01 -25.94
N ALA A 171 -4.93 -9.79 -26.25
CA ALA A 171 -3.65 -9.73 -25.55
C ALA A 171 -3.04 -8.33 -25.45
N GLU A 172 -3.07 -7.56 -26.54
CA GLU A 172 -2.53 -6.18 -26.56
C GLU A 172 -3.33 -5.24 -25.66
N GLU A 173 -4.66 -5.32 -25.71
CA GLU A 173 -5.56 -4.50 -24.88
C GLU A 173 -5.37 -4.83 -23.39
N ILE A 174 -5.33 -6.12 -23.05
CA ILE A 174 -5.10 -6.61 -21.69
C ILE A 174 -3.74 -6.12 -21.19
N ARG A 175 -2.68 -6.26 -21.99
CA ARG A 175 -1.35 -5.77 -21.64
C ARG A 175 -1.39 -4.27 -21.39
N ASN A 176 -1.89 -3.47 -22.34
CA ASN A 176 -1.92 -2.01 -22.21
C ASN A 176 -2.67 -1.54 -20.96
N LYS A 177 -3.76 -2.24 -20.62
CA LYS A 177 -4.57 -1.93 -19.44
C LYS A 177 -3.92 -2.33 -18.12
N TYR A 178 -3.27 -3.49 -18.06
CA TYR A 178 -2.85 -4.08 -16.79
C TYR A 178 -1.35 -4.10 -16.53
N LEU A 179 -0.51 -3.80 -17.53
CA LEU A 179 0.95 -3.93 -17.44
C LEU A 179 1.50 -3.30 -16.16
N HIS A 180 1.10 -2.07 -15.85
CA HIS A 180 1.62 -1.31 -14.72
C HIS A 180 0.75 -1.35 -13.45
N THR A 181 -0.28 -2.19 -13.43
CA THR A 181 -1.24 -2.27 -12.31
C THR A 181 -0.78 -3.22 -11.22
N LEU A 182 -1.32 -3.06 -10.01
CA LEU A 182 -0.98 -3.86 -8.83
C LEU A 182 -1.00 -5.38 -9.09
N GLY A 183 -2.00 -5.85 -9.84
CA GLY A 183 -2.17 -7.27 -10.16
C GLY A 183 -0.97 -7.86 -10.90
N ASN A 184 -0.31 -7.08 -11.76
CA ASN A 184 0.78 -7.54 -12.62
C ASN A 184 2.19 -7.26 -12.05
N LEU A 185 2.30 -6.63 -10.88
CA LEU A 185 3.58 -6.30 -10.26
C LEU A 185 3.91 -7.21 -9.08
N THR A 186 5.19 -7.55 -8.96
CA THR A 186 5.73 -8.25 -7.80
C THR A 186 7.18 -7.88 -7.53
N LEU A 187 7.76 -8.40 -6.44
CA LEU A 187 9.17 -8.27 -6.09
C LEU A 187 9.93 -9.57 -6.41
N THR A 188 11.18 -9.43 -6.88
CA THR A 188 12.10 -10.56 -7.07
C THR A 188 13.57 -10.12 -7.00
N GLY A 189 14.44 -11.02 -6.55
CA GLY A 189 15.90 -10.87 -6.65
C GLY A 189 16.47 -11.43 -7.97
N TYR A 190 15.65 -12.10 -8.79
CA TYR A 190 16.08 -12.90 -9.94
C TYR A 190 15.51 -12.35 -11.27
N ASN A 191 15.28 -11.04 -11.38
CA ASN A 191 14.60 -10.44 -12.54
C ASN A 191 15.32 -10.71 -13.87
N SER A 192 16.65 -10.75 -13.87
CA SER A 192 17.47 -11.09 -15.04
C SER A 192 17.22 -12.53 -15.53
N GLU A 193 17.00 -13.48 -14.62
CA GLU A 193 16.73 -14.88 -14.96
C GLU A 193 15.34 -15.07 -15.59
N TYR A 194 14.36 -14.25 -15.19
CA TYR A 194 12.99 -14.33 -15.68
C TYR A 194 12.83 -13.81 -17.11
N SER A 195 13.49 -12.71 -17.45
CA SER A 195 13.42 -12.10 -18.79
C SER A 195 11.97 -12.03 -19.35
N ASP A 196 11.80 -12.32 -20.64
CA ASP A 196 10.53 -12.40 -21.38
C ASP A 196 9.95 -13.83 -21.45
N ARG A 197 10.44 -14.74 -20.60
CA ARG A 197 9.91 -16.12 -20.51
C ARG A 197 8.41 -16.13 -20.26
N SER A 198 7.77 -17.25 -20.61
CA SER A 198 6.37 -17.51 -20.29
C SER A 198 6.12 -17.45 -18.78
N PHE A 199 4.86 -17.32 -18.39
CA PHE A 199 4.52 -17.33 -16.97
C PHE A 199 4.91 -18.66 -16.31
N ALA A 200 4.57 -19.79 -16.96
CA ALA A 200 4.88 -21.13 -16.45
C ALA A 200 6.39 -21.32 -16.21
N GLU A 201 7.23 -20.91 -17.16
CA GLU A 201 8.69 -20.95 -16.97
C GLU A 201 9.14 -20.08 -15.79
N LYS A 202 8.68 -18.82 -15.69
CA LYS A 202 9.03 -17.94 -14.56
C LYS A 202 8.60 -18.51 -13.22
N ARG A 203 7.46 -19.22 -13.19
CA ARG A 203 6.93 -19.87 -11.99
C ARG A 203 7.79 -21.07 -11.58
N ASP A 204 8.13 -21.94 -12.54
CA ASP A 204 8.69 -23.27 -12.29
C ASP A 204 10.23 -23.33 -12.26
N LEU A 205 10.91 -22.21 -12.51
CA LEU A 205 12.35 -22.11 -12.31
C LEU A 205 12.76 -22.46 -10.87
N LYS A 206 14.02 -22.89 -10.69
CA LYS A 206 14.61 -23.14 -9.36
C LYS A 206 14.42 -21.94 -8.41
N ASN A 207 14.64 -20.72 -8.93
CA ASN A 207 14.41 -19.45 -8.23
C ASN A 207 13.13 -18.73 -8.71
N GLY A 208 12.18 -19.50 -9.25
CA GLY A 208 10.92 -19.01 -9.80
C GLY A 208 9.88 -18.64 -8.73
N PHE A 209 8.72 -18.16 -9.18
CA PHE A 209 7.65 -17.74 -8.27
C PHE A 209 7.16 -18.85 -7.35
N ALA A 210 7.19 -20.12 -7.79
CA ALA A 210 6.78 -21.27 -6.97
C ALA A 210 7.64 -21.47 -5.73
N ASN A 211 8.92 -21.10 -5.80
CA ASN A 211 9.92 -21.30 -4.75
C ASN A 211 10.28 -19.99 -4.03
N SER A 212 9.58 -18.90 -4.33
CA SER A 212 9.90 -17.58 -3.75
C SER A 212 9.44 -17.49 -2.29
N PRO A 213 10.28 -16.97 -1.38
CA PRO A 213 9.90 -16.77 0.03
C PRO A 213 9.04 -15.51 0.25
N LEU A 214 8.75 -14.75 -0.80
CA LEU A 214 8.01 -13.49 -0.73
C LEU A 214 6.50 -13.75 -0.72
N ASN A 215 5.80 -13.06 0.19
CA ASN A 215 4.36 -13.14 0.34
C ASN A 215 3.63 -12.67 -0.92
N LEU A 216 4.13 -11.64 -1.59
CA LEU A 216 3.62 -11.14 -2.86
C LEU A 216 3.61 -12.18 -3.98
N ASN A 217 4.44 -13.23 -3.88
CA ASN A 217 4.56 -14.31 -4.86
C ASN A 217 3.75 -15.57 -4.50
N ARG A 218 3.20 -15.69 -3.28
CA ARG A 218 2.44 -16.89 -2.84
C ARG A 218 1.29 -17.25 -3.76
N GLY A 219 0.54 -16.25 -4.26
CA GLY A 219 -0.56 -16.47 -5.20
C GLY A 219 -0.08 -16.90 -6.59
N LEU A 220 1.11 -16.45 -7.01
CA LEU A 220 1.70 -16.78 -8.31
C LEU A 220 2.18 -18.23 -8.36
N ALA A 221 2.70 -18.75 -7.23
CA ALA A 221 3.16 -20.13 -7.11
C ALA A 221 2.10 -21.18 -7.51
N LYS A 222 0.82 -20.89 -7.25
CA LYS A 222 -0.30 -21.82 -7.50
C LYS A 222 -1.07 -21.51 -8.79
N CYS A 223 -0.76 -20.40 -9.45
CA CYS A 223 -1.45 -19.99 -10.66
C CYS A 223 -0.97 -20.82 -11.85
N GLN A 224 -1.88 -21.29 -12.70
CA GLN A 224 -1.54 -22.12 -13.87
C GLN A 224 -1.34 -21.30 -15.15
N VAL A 225 -2.16 -20.27 -15.35
CA VAL A 225 -2.18 -19.44 -16.57
C VAL A 225 -2.29 -17.98 -16.15
N TRP A 226 -1.48 -17.11 -16.73
CA TRP A 226 -1.48 -15.68 -16.40
C TRP A 226 -2.28 -14.85 -17.42
N ASN A 227 -3.60 -15.00 -17.36
CA ASN A 227 -4.55 -14.27 -18.21
C ASN A 227 -5.20 -13.07 -17.48
N GLU A 228 -6.10 -12.37 -18.15
CA GLU A 228 -6.81 -11.20 -17.58
C GLU A 228 -7.52 -11.53 -16.26
N SER A 229 -8.16 -12.70 -16.17
CA SER A 229 -8.89 -13.14 -14.97
C SER A 229 -7.93 -13.34 -13.79
N ALA A 230 -6.78 -13.97 -14.02
CA ALA A 230 -5.75 -14.16 -13.00
C ALA A 230 -5.20 -12.82 -12.47
N ILE A 231 -4.98 -11.85 -13.37
CA ILE A 231 -4.48 -10.51 -13.01
C ILE A 231 -5.51 -9.77 -12.14
N LYS A 232 -6.78 -9.76 -12.57
CA LYS A 232 -7.88 -9.12 -11.82
C LYS A 232 -8.04 -9.76 -10.44
N LYS A 233 -8.09 -11.09 -10.38
CA LYS A 233 -8.20 -11.84 -9.12
C LYS A 233 -7.07 -11.50 -8.16
N ARG A 234 -5.81 -11.51 -8.63
CA ARG A 234 -4.66 -11.15 -7.79
C ARG A 234 -4.74 -9.69 -7.33
N ALA A 235 -5.15 -8.78 -8.22
CA ALA A 235 -5.32 -7.38 -7.85
C ALA A 235 -6.36 -7.22 -6.72
N GLU A 236 -7.49 -7.93 -6.80
CA GLU A 236 -8.52 -7.95 -5.75
C GLU A 236 -8.00 -8.52 -4.43
N GLU A 237 -7.28 -9.63 -4.46
CA GLU A 237 -6.66 -10.25 -3.27
C GLU A 237 -5.69 -9.28 -2.58
N LEU A 238 -4.80 -8.63 -3.35
CA LEU A 238 -3.88 -7.62 -2.82
C LEU A 238 -4.61 -6.36 -2.37
N GLY A 239 -5.67 -5.96 -3.07
CA GLY A 239 -6.51 -4.83 -2.71
C GLY A 239 -7.23 -5.04 -1.37
N ALA A 240 -7.71 -6.25 -1.10
CA ALA A 240 -8.31 -6.61 0.18
C ALA A 240 -7.31 -6.54 1.34
N ILE A 241 -6.04 -6.87 1.09
CA ILE A 241 -4.95 -6.65 2.06
C ILE A 241 -4.70 -5.15 2.23
N ALA A 242 -4.62 -4.38 1.14
CA ALA A 242 -4.38 -2.94 1.18
C ALA A 242 -5.42 -2.18 2.02
N VAL A 243 -6.71 -2.52 1.88
CA VAL A 243 -7.80 -1.92 2.67
C VAL A 243 -7.59 -2.12 4.16
N LYS A 244 -7.03 -3.27 4.59
CA LYS A 244 -6.72 -3.55 6.00
C LYS A 244 -5.46 -2.81 6.47
N VAL A 245 -4.42 -2.79 5.64
CA VAL A 245 -3.14 -2.13 5.96
C VAL A 245 -3.33 -0.62 6.12
N TRP A 246 -4.07 -0.01 5.21
CA TRP A 246 -4.43 1.40 5.28
C TRP A 246 -5.91 1.48 5.58
N SER A 247 -6.31 1.20 6.82
CA SER A 247 -7.71 1.16 7.22
C SER A 247 -8.38 2.52 7.14
N TYR A 248 -9.63 2.55 6.68
CA TYR A 248 -10.55 3.65 6.99
C TYR A 248 -11.04 3.48 8.42
N PRO A 249 -11.10 4.55 9.24
CA PRO A 249 -11.61 4.45 10.60
C PRO A 249 -13.08 4.02 10.56
N LEU A 250 -13.44 3.04 11.38
CA LEU A 250 -14.84 2.67 11.58
C LEU A 250 -15.58 3.89 12.13
N GLU A 251 -16.71 4.25 11.50
CA GLU A 251 -17.58 5.28 12.07
C GLU A 251 -18.02 4.82 13.46
N PRO A 252 -17.82 5.62 14.52
CA PRO A 252 -18.44 5.34 15.80
C PRO A 252 -19.95 5.28 15.57
N ARG A 253 -20.57 4.13 15.88
CA ARG A 253 -22.02 4.02 15.94
C ARG A 253 -22.58 4.88 17.06
#